data_AF-A0A6B3I6C4-F1
#
_entry.id   AF-A0A6B3I6C4-F1
#
_cell.length_a   1.000
_cell.length_b   1.000
_cell.length_c   1.000
_cell.angle_alpha   90.00
_cell.angle_beta   90.00
_cell.angle_gamma   90.00
#
_symmetry.space_group_name_H-M   'P 1'
#
loop_
_entity.id
_entity.type
_entity.pdbx_description
1 polymer ?
#
loop_
_entity_poly.entity_id
_entity_poly.type
_entity_poly.pdbx_seq_one_letter_code
_entity_poly.pdbx_strand_id
1 'polypeptide(L)'
;PYLLDGDWFPTGDLGALDEDGYLTITGRKKDIIITSGGKNVTPAPLEDWLRAHPLVSQCMVVGDNRSYITALITLEPDGLHHWRQMVKKQDVPLRELVHDEELRTSLQKAVDEANRLVSRAES
;
A
#
# COMPACT_ATOMS: atom_id res chain seq x y z
N PRO A 1 -7.18 12.00 30.24
CA PRO A 1 -8.63 11.93 30.48
C PRO A 1 -9.41 12.50 29.29
N TYR A 2 -9.58 11.72 28.23
CA TYR A 2 -10.49 11.98 27.12
C TYR A 2 -10.84 10.62 26.51
N LEU A 3 -11.97 10.02 26.92
CA LEU A 3 -12.43 8.76 26.33
C LEU A 3 -13.83 8.87 25.72
N LEU A 4 -14.60 9.91 26.05
CA LEU A 4 -15.95 10.08 25.53
C LEU A 4 -16.18 11.53 25.11
N ASP A 5 -16.83 11.71 23.96
CA ASP A 5 -17.42 12.98 23.51
C ASP A 5 -18.93 12.91 23.78
N GLY A 6 -19.35 13.33 24.97
CA GLY A 6 -20.70 13.02 25.48
C GLY A 6 -20.86 11.52 25.74
N ASP A 7 -21.88 10.89 25.13
CA ASP A 7 -22.12 9.43 25.20
C ASP A 7 -21.40 8.66 24.07
N TRP A 8 -20.63 9.35 23.22
CA TRP A 8 -19.96 8.76 22.07
C TRP A 8 -18.52 8.35 22.41
N PHE A 9 -18.16 7.11 22.07
CA PHE A 9 -16.78 6.61 22.14
C PHE A 9 -16.12 6.69 20.76
N PRO A 10 -15.23 7.66 20.51
CA PRO A 10 -14.54 7.77 19.23
C PRO A 10 -13.46 6.70 19.12
N THR A 11 -13.80 5.55 18.51
CA THR A 11 -12.87 4.42 18.27
C THR A 11 -11.62 4.85 17.49
N GLY A 12 -11.75 5.91 16.68
CA GLY A 12 -10.71 6.34 15.76
C GLY A 12 -10.70 5.55 14.46
N ASP A 13 -11.62 4.59 14.29
CA ASP A 13 -11.84 3.88 13.04
C ASP A 13 -12.79 4.67 12.14
N LEU A 14 -12.51 4.65 10.85
CA LEU A 14 -13.35 5.20 9.80
C LEU A 14 -14.14 4.07 9.17
N GLY A 15 -15.35 4.35 8.73
CA GLY A 15 -16.14 3.37 8.00
C GLY A 15 -17.23 4.01 7.16
N ALA A 16 -17.80 3.20 6.27
CA ALA A 16 -18.93 3.54 5.42
C ALA A 16 -20.08 2.58 5.73
N LEU A 17 -21.29 3.13 5.90
CA LEU A 17 -22.52 2.38 5.98
C LEU A 17 -23.15 2.30 4.60
N ASP A 18 -23.60 1.11 4.20
CA ASP A 18 -24.40 0.92 3.00
C ASP A 18 -25.91 1.09 3.28
N GLU A 19 -26.73 0.98 2.23
CA GLU A 19 -28.20 1.13 2.31
C GLU A 19 -28.87 0.04 3.15
N ASP A 20 -28.22 -1.11 3.31
CA ASP A 20 -28.71 -2.24 4.10
C ASP A 20 -28.26 -2.18 5.57
N GLY A 21 -27.47 -1.17 5.93
CA GLY A 21 -27.01 -0.92 7.30
C GLY A 21 -25.74 -1.67 7.70
N TYR A 22 -24.98 -2.23 6.76
CA TYR A 22 -23.69 -2.86 7.05
C TYR A 22 -22.57 -1.82 7.10
N LEU A 23 -21.77 -1.87 8.17
CA LEU A 23 -20.61 -1.00 8.36
C LEU A 23 -19.35 -1.68 7.82
N THR A 24 -18.70 -1.07 6.84
CA THR A 24 -17.37 -1.45 6.37
C THR A 24 -16.32 -0.52 6.96
N ILE A 25 -15.33 -1.07 7.66
CA ILE A 25 -14.18 -0.31 8.19
C ILE A 25 -13.25 0.05 7.03
N THR A 26 -12.98 1.34 6.87
CA THR A 26 -12.22 1.89 5.75
C THR A 26 -10.86 2.44 6.15
N GLY A 27 -10.55 2.49 7.45
CA GLY A 27 -9.21 2.86 7.94
C GLY A 27 -9.22 3.44 9.35
N ARG A 28 -8.12 4.09 9.73
CA ARG A 28 -7.94 4.77 11.02
C ARG A 28 -7.76 6.26 10.78
N LYS A 29 -8.47 7.09 11.56
CA LYS A 29 -8.42 8.57 11.46
C LYS A 29 -7.01 9.14 11.65
N LYS A 30 -6.16 8.48 12.43
CA LYS A 30 -4.77 8.89 12.68
C LYS A 30 -3.77 8.39 11.64
N ASP A 31 -4.18 7.45 10.78
CA ASP A 31 -3.31 6.81 9.78
C ASP A 31 -3.58 7.36 8.37
N ILE A 32 -4.38 8.43 8.24
CA ILE A 32 -4.58 9.14 6.98
C ILE A 32 -3.33 9.94 6.64
N ILE A 33 -2.85 9.77 5.41
CA ILE A 33 -1.85 10.64 4.80
C ILE A 33 -2.56 11.82 4.14
N ILE A 34 -2.16 13.04 4.49
CA ILE A 34 -2.66 14.26 3.83
C ILE A 34 -1.55 14.78 2.92
N THR A 35 -1.74 14.64 1.62
CA THR A 35 -0.79 15.19 0.62
C THR A 35 -0.76 16.71 0.67
N SER A 36 0.30 17.34 0.13
CA SER A 36 0.41 18.80 0.05
C SER A 36 -0.71 19.45 -0.77
N GLY A 37 -1.39 18.68 -1.64
CA GLY A 37 -2.57 19.10 -2.38
C GLY A 37 -3.88 18.95 -1.60
N GLY A 38 -3.83 18.61 -0.31
CA GLY A 38 -5.01 18.43 0.54
C GLY A 38 -5.79 17.12 0.32
N LYS A 39 -5.23 16.16 -0.43
CA LYS A 39 -5.87 14.85 -0.64
C LYS A 39 -5.61 13.92 0.52
N ASN A 40 -6.67 13.28 1.00
CA ASN A 40 -6.63 12.25 2.02
C ASN A 40 -6.39 10.89 1.36
N VAL A 41 -5.36 10.19 1.80
CA VAL A 41 -5.04 8.83 1.36
C VAL A 41 -5.07 7.91 2.56
N THR A 42 -5.84 6.83 2.46
CA THR A 42 -5.74 5.71 3.41
C THR A 42 -4.65 4.75 2.90
N PRO A 43 -3.56 4.54 3.64
CA PRO A 43 -2.47 3.65 3.24
C PRO A 43 -2.87 2.18 3.10
N ALA A 44 -3.66 1.67 4.06
CA ALA A 44 -3.87 0.24 4.24
C ALA A 44 -4.36 -0.50 2.98
N PRO A 45 -5.38 -0.02 2.23
CA PRO A 45 -5.82 -0.70 1.00
C PRO A 45 -4.70 -0.86 -0.04
N LEU A 46 -3.85 0.15 -0.21
CA LEU A 46 -2.70 0.09 -1.13
C LEU A 46 -1.63 -0.88 -0.62
N GLU A 47 -1.32 -0.82 0.66
CA GLU A 47 -0.32 -1.70 1.28
C GLU A 47 -0.74 -3.16 1.24
N ASP A 48 -2.02 -3.45 1.51
CA ASP A 48 -2.58 -4.80 1.46
C ASP A 48 -2.60 -5.35 0.04
N TRP A 49 -2.97 -4.52 -0.93
CA TRP A 49 -2.93 -4.91 -2.34
C TRP A 49 -1.52 -5.24 -2.79
N LEU A 50 -0.53 -4.41 -2.44
CA LEU A 50 0.86 -4.66 -2.78
C LEU A 50 1.40 -5.90 -2.06
N ARG A 51 1.05 -6.11 -0.78
CA ARG A 51 1.41 -7.32 -0.01
C ARG A 51 0.81 -8.61 -0.57
N ALA A 52 -0.29 -8.54 -1.31
CA ALA A 52 -0.85 -9.72 -1.98
C ALA A 52 0.02 -10.21 -3.16
N HIS A 53 0.96 -9.40 -3.63
CA HIS A 53 1.87 -9.79 -4.71
C HIS A 53 2.97 -10.74 -4.20
N PRO A 54 3.24 -11.89 -4.87
CA PRO A 54 4.18 -12.91 -4.38
C PRO A 54 5.64 -12.44 -4.16
N LEU A 55 6.02 -11.32 -4.76
CA LEU A 55 7.36 -10.72 -4.59
C LEU A 55 7.46 -9.71 -3.44
N VAL A 56 6.35 -9.36 -2.78
CA VAL A 56 6.31 -8.32 -1.74
C VAL A 56 6.14 -8.97 -0.38
N SER A 57 7.09 -8.72 0.52
CA SER A 57 7.01 -9.17 1.92
C SER A 57 6.31 -8.14 2.79
N GLN A 58 6.77 -6.89 2.73
CA GLN A 58 6.20 -5.75 3.45
C GLN A 58 6.02 -4.57 2.50
N CYS A 59 4.99 -3.76 2.77
CA CYS A 59 4.73 -2.50 2.08
C CYS A 59 4.35 -1.44 3.10
N MET A 60 4.94 -0.25 2.97
CA MET A 60 4.58 0.94 3.75
C MET A 60 4.41 2.12 2.80
N VAL A 61 3.23 2.74 2.81
CA VAL A 61 2.96 3.95 2.03
C VAL A 61 3.34 5.17 2.87
N VAL A 62 4.09 6.08 2.26
CA VAL A 62 4.54 7.35 2.85
C VAL A 62 4.20 8.49 1.91
N GLY A 63 4.09 9.71 2.42
CA GLY A 63 3.76 10.86 1.56
C GLY A 63 3.08 12.02 2.26
N ASP A 64 3.05 12.04 3.59
CA ASP A 64 2.41 13.13 4.33
C ASP A 64 3.07 14.47 4.03
N ASN A 65 2.24 15.47 3.73
CA ASN A 65 2.63 16.79 3.25
C ASN A 65 3.51 16.78 1.97
N ARG A 66 3.44 15.73 1.15
CA ARG A 66 4.12 15.64 -0.16
C ARG A 66 3.12 15.72 -1.31
N SER A 67 3.60 16.06 -2.51
CA SER A 67 2.75 16.16 -3.72
C SER A 67 2.25 14.80 -4.23
N TYR A 68 2.87 13.71 -3.80
CA TYR A 68 2.50 12.33 -4.14
C TYR A 68 2.86 11.38 -3.00
N ILE A 69 2.22 10.21 -3.02
CA ILE A 69 2.57 9.10 -2.14
C ILE A 69 3.63 8.21 -2.76
N THR A 70 4.38 7.50 -1.92
CA THR A 70 5.45 6.57 -2.31
C THR A 70 5.30 5.31 -1.47
N ALA A 71 5.60 4.14 -2.04
CA ALA A 71 5.63 2.89 -1.30
C ALA A 71 7.08 2.45 -1.04
N LEU A 72 7.39 2.10 0.20
CA LEU A 72 8.59 1.34 0.55
C LEU A 72 8.23 -0.14 0.57
N ILE A 73 8.94 -0.93 -0.25
CA ILE A 73 8.66 -2.35 -0.45
C ILE A 73 9.90 -3.17 -0.06
N THR A 74 9.69 -4.26 0.68
CA THR A 74 10.70 -5.31 0.87
C THR A 74 10.33 -6.54 0.06
N LEU A 75 11.33 -7.25 -0.45
CA LEU A 75 11.12 -8.43 -1.29
C LEU A 75 10.88 -9.68 -0.44
N GLU A 76 9.95 -10.52 -0.90
CA GLU A 76 9.69 -11.83 -0.28
C GLU A 76 10.76 -12.86 -0.72
N PRO A 77 11.57 -13.42 0.21
CA PRO A 77 12.68 -14.31 -0.16
C PRO A 77 12.27 -15.53 -0.98
N ASP A 78 11.17 -16.21 -0.59
CA ASP A 78 10.71 -17.42 -1.28
C ASP A 78 10.13 -17.10 -2.66
N GLY A 79 9.33 -16.04 -2.73
CA GLY A 79 8.81 -15.52 -4.00
C GLY A 79 9.92 -15.08 -4.95
N LEU A 80 10.94 -14.41 -4.43
CA LEU A 80 12.12 -14.01 -5.20
C LEU A 80 12.91 -15.22 -5.68
N HIS A 81 13.07 -16.26 -4.86
CA HIS A 81 13.72 -17.49 -5.27
C HIS A 81 12.97 -18.16 -6.43
N HIS A 82 11.66 -18.28 -6.33
CA HIS A 82 10.82 -18.84 -7.39
C HIS A 82 10.90 -18.02 -8.69
N TRP A 83 10.78 -16.70 -8.59
CA TRP A 83 10.89 -15.80 -9.73
C TRP A 83 12.25 -15.94 -10.43
N ARG A 84 13.36 -16.02 -9.69
CA ARG A 84 14.71 -16.23 -10.26
C ARG A 84 14.80 -17.53 -11.06
N GLN A 85 14.09 -18.58 -10.66
CA GLN A 85 14.05 -19.82 -11.43
C GLN A 85 13.30 -19.64 -12.75
N MET A 86 12.16 -18.94 -12.72
CA MET A 86 11.34 -18.67 -13.91
C MET A 86 12.09 -17.85 -14.95
N VAL A 87 12.82 -16.82 -14.53
CA VAL A 87 13.56 -15.91 -15.42
C VAL A 87 15.02 -16.30 -15.65
N LYS A 88 15.44 -17.47 -15.15
CA LYS A 88 16.81 -18.02 -15.28
C LYS A 88 17.92 -17.09 -14.76
N LYS A 89 17.71 -16.47 -13.58
CA LYS A 89 18.64 -15.56 -12.89
C LYS A 89 19.12 -16.11 -11.53
N GLN A 90 19.29 -17.43 -11.44
CA GLN A 90 19.76 -18.10 -10.21
C GLN A 90 21.20 -17.75 -9.84
N ASP A 91 22.02 -17.34 -10.81
CA ASP A 91 23.44 -17.00 -10.60
C ASP A 91 23.66 -15.51 -10.31
N VAL A 92 22.62 -14.66 -10.47
CA VAL A 92 22.72 -13.22 -10.22
C VAL A 92 22.70 -12.94 -8.71
N PRO A 93 23.70 -12.25 -8.13
CA PRO A 93 23.71 -11.89 -6.71
C PRO A 93 22.46 -11.09 -6.31
N LEU A 94 21.92 -11.34 -5.12
CA LEU A 94 20.71 -10.64 -4.62
C LEU A 94 20.84 -9.11 -4.64
N ARG A 95 22.03 -8.60 -4.31
CA ARG A 95 22.34 -7.16 -4.33
C ARG A 95 22.30 -6.53 -5.73
N GLU A 96 22.38 -7.33 -6.78
CA GLU A 96 22.29 -6.87 -8.17
C GLU A 96 20.84 -6.92 -8.67
N LEU A 97 20.03 -7.84 -8.12
CA LEU A 97 18.61 -7.96 -8.47
C LEU A 97 17.79 -6.72 -8.13
N VAL A 98 18.16 -5.94 -7.12
CA VAL A 98 17.48 -4.65 -6.81
C VAL A 98 17.59 -3.63 -7.94
N HIS A 99 18.52 -3.84 -8.87
CA HIS A 99 18.70 -3.04 -10.07
C HIS A 99 18.20 -3.70 -11.36
N ASP A 100 17.69 -4.93 -11.26
CA ASP A 100 17.20 -5.71 -12.39
C ASP A 100 15.91 -5.11 -12.96
N GLU A 101 15.91 -4.83 -14.28
CA GLU A 101 14.78 -4.20 -14.95
C GLU A 101 13.54 -5.11 -15.01
N GLU A 102 13.72 -6.42 -15.08
CA GLU A 102 12.62 -7.38 -15.16
C GLU A 102 11.94 -7.54 -13.80
N LEU A 103 12.73 -7.54 -12.71
CA LEU A 103 12.20 -7.50 -11.35
C LEU A 103 11.43 -6.19 -11.12
N ARG A 104 12.02 -5.06 -11.50
CA ARG A 104 11.37 -3.75 -11.42
C ARG A 104 10.07 -3.70 -12.23
N THR A 105 10.06 -4.25 -13.45
CA THR A 105 8.87 -4.32 -14.29
C THR A 105 7.78 -5.16 -13.65
N SER A 106 8.14 -6.28 -13.00
CA SER A 106 7.18 -7.14 -12.31
C SER A 106 6.53 -6.41 -11.13
N LEU A 107 7.33 -5.72 -10.31
CA LEU A 107 6.83 -4.90 -9.20
C LEU A 107 6.05 -3.67 -9.68
N GLN A 108 6.48 -3.03 -10.76
CA GLN A 108 5.80 -1.87 -11.33
C GLN A 108 4.39 -2.22 -11.78
N LYS A 109 4.17 -3.40 -12.37
CA LYS A 109 2.81 -3.87 -12.71
C LYS A 109 1.91 -3.97 -11.48
N ALA A 110 2.43 -4.44 -10.35
CA ALA A 110 1.68 -4.50 -9.10
C ALA A 110 1.35 -3.10 -8.57
N VAL A 111 2.30 -2.16 -8.67
CA VAL A 111 2.09 -0.75 -8.32
C VAL A 111 1.07 -0.08 -9.24
N ASP A 112 1.11 -0.34 -10.54
CA ASP A 112 0.17 0.22 -11.51
C ASP A 112 -1.26 -0.28 -11.25
N GLU A 113 -1.42 -1.54 -10.83
CA GLU A 113 -2.71 -2.08 -10.40
C GLU A 113 -3.18 -1.45 -9.10
N ALA A 114 -2.29 -1.32 -8.10
CA ALA A 114 -2.59 -0.65 -6.84
C ALA A 114 -3.05 0.80 -7.07
N ASN A 115 -2.42 1.51 -8.01
CA ASN A 115 -2.76 2.88 -8.39
C ASN A 115 -4.16 3.01 -8.99
N ARG A 116 -4.79 1.92 -9.48
CA ARG A 116 -6.19 1.95 -9.93
C ARG A 116 -7.18 1.98 -8.78
N LEU A 117 -6.76 1.57 -7.57
CA LEU A 117 -7.60 1.55 -6.37
C LEU A 117 -7.73 2.93 -5.72
N VAL A 118 -6.84 3.87 -6.06
CA VAL A 118 -6.91 5.25 -5.61
C VAL A 118 -7.45 6.15 -6.72
N SER A 119 -8.25 7.15 -6.33
CA SER A 119 -8.72 8.15 -7.29
C SER A 119 -7.51 8.81 -7.96
N ARG A 120 -7.48 8.81 -9.30
CA ARG A 120 -6.43 9.49 -10.07
C ARG A 120 -6.28 10.90 -9.55
N ALA A 121 -5.08 11.25 -9.10
CA ALA A 121 -4.74 12.66 -9.05
C ALA A 121 -4.69 13.13 -10.50
N GLU A 122 -5.59 14.03 -10.86
CA GLU A 122 -5.70 14.53 -12.24
C GLU A 122 -4.36 15.04 -12.78
N SER A 123 -4.24 14.86 -14.10
CA SER A 123 -3.16 15.21 -15.03
C SER A 123 -2.73 16.67 -15.01
#